data_AF-E3QHM9-F1
#
_entry.id   AF-E3QHM9-F1
#
_cell.length_a   1.000
_cell.length_b   1.000
_cell.length_c   1.000
_cell.angle_alpha   90.00
_cell.angle_beta   90.00
_cell.angle_gamma   90.00
#
_symmetry.space_group_name_H-M   'P 1'
#
loop_
_entity.id
_entity.type
_entity.pdbx_description
1 polymer ?
#
loop_
_entity_poly.entity_id
_entity_poly.type
_entity_poly.pdbx_seq_one_letter_code
_entity_poly.pdbx_strand_id
1 'polypeptide(L)'
;MRFSAISLVLASALAVNAAVVPVMAKTSVGVENGTGSHLAERQAGVAGAITSIGSSAMSVATGAAVNLVTDSLRAIVDWTKARETFTKQTTDEMWKKNPDPAKFPAAVCYNKGYRLADPNGVDGKASVTLRSNLLKVNYDCMYMTGPNQFFTDSDGGLINLSYSYDGNRCTFDQSTGDLTCK
;
A
#
# COMPACT_ATOMS: atom_id res chain seq x y z
N MET A 1 -14.11 31.85 -56.29
CA MET A 1 -15.40 31.27 -56.78
C MET A 1 -15.07 30.09 -57.68
N ARG A 2 -15.68 28.91 -57.41
CA ARG A 2 -15.90 27.70 -58.26
C ARG A 2 -15.94 26.43 -57.36
N PHE A 3 -17.13 25.99 -56.89
CA PHE A 3 -17.99 24.90 -57.41
C PHE A 3 -17.26 23.55 -57.48
N SER A 4 -17.40 22.58 -56.56
CA SER A 4 -18.53 21.70 -56.15
C SER A 4 -18.95 20.63 -57.17
N ALA A 5 -18.66 19.35 -56.85
CA ALA A 5 -19.38 18.10 -57.21
C ALA A 5 -18.61 16.91 -56.54
N ILE A 6 -19.03 16.38 -55.39
CA ILE A 6 -20.02 15.31 -55.17
C ILE A 6 -19.76 14.05 -56.03
N SER A 7 -19.22 13.01 -55.40
CA SER A 7 -19.46 11.62 -55.80
C SER A 7 -19.77 10.80 -54.54
N LEU A 8 -21.02 10.35 -54.50
CA LEU A 8 -21.63 9.47 -53.51
C LEU A 8 -21.20 8.03 -53.81
N VAL A 9 -20.70 7.28 -52.83
CA VAL A 9 -20.78 5.82 -52.84
C VAL A 9 -21.35 5.38 -51.49
N LEU A 10 -22.61 4.97 -51.53
CA LEU A 10 -23.25 4.20 -50.47
C LEU A 10 -22.79 2.73 -50.59
N ALA A 11 -22.28 2.17 -49.51
CA ALA A 11 -22.34 0.73 -49.27
C ALA A 11 -22.55 0.50 -47.77
N SER A 12 -23.76 0.09 -47.44
CA SER A 12 -24.27 -0.28 -46.13
C SER A 12 -23.68 -1.63 -45.70
N ALA A 13 -23.06 -1.65 -44.51
CA ALA A 13 -22.80 -2.87 -43.76
C ALA A 13 -23.47 -2.75 -42.38
N LEU A 14 -24.56 -3.47 -42.20
CA LEU A 14 -25.14 -3.78 -40.90
C LEU A 14 -24.23 -4.78 -40.21
N ALA A 15 -23.69 -4.43 -39.04
CA ALA A 15 -23.14 -5.40 -38.10
C ALA A 15 -23.24 -4.86 -36.67
N VAL A 16 -24.22 -5.43 -35.96
CA VAL A 16 -24.26 -5.70 -34.51
C VAL A 16 -23.88 -4.60 -33.50
N ASN A 17 -24.89 -4.19 -32.72
CA ASN A 17 -24.73 -3.61 -31.39
C ASN A 17 -23.75 -4.45 -30.54
N ALA A 18 -22.63 -3.86 -30.17
CA ALA A 18 -21.96 -4.19 -28.92
C ALA A 18 -21.67 -2.86 -28.22
N ALA A 19 -22.52 -2.53 -27.24
CA ALA A 19 -22.19 -1.56 -26.22
C ALA A 19 -20.94 -2.07 -25.50
N VAL A 20 -19.77 -1.54 -25.88
CA VAL A 20 -18.54 -1.76 -25.12
C VAL A 20 -18.66 -0.98 -23.83
N VAL A 21 -19.08 -1.71 -22.82
CA VAL A 21 -19.02 -1.37 -21.39
C VAL A 21 -17.63 -0.80 -21.07
N PRO A 22 -17.52 0.26 -20.24
CA PRO A 22 -16.22 0.73 -19.79
C PRO A 22 -15.45 -0.44 -19.21
N VAL A 23 -14.22 -0.64 -19.70
CA VAL A 23 -13.28 -1.59 -19.13
C VAL A 23 -13.08 -1.17 -17.68
N MET A 24 -13.70 -1.90 -16.75
CA MET A 24 -13.18 -1.92 -15.40
C MET A 24 -11.81 -2.57 -15.52
N ALA A 25 -10.76 -1.77 -15.32
CA ALA A 25 -9.43 -2.26 -15.05
C ALA A 25 -9.49 -3.09 -13.76
N LYS A 26 -9.84 -4.36 -13.91
CA LYS A 26 -9.67 -5.38 -12.89
C LYS A 26 -8.17 -5.70 -12.88
N THR A 27 -7.41 -4.92 -12.13
CA THR A 27 -6.09 -5.37 -11.67
C THR A 27 -6.35 -6.43 -10.59
N SER A 28 -6.80 -7.61 -11.01
CA SER A 28 -6.57 -8.81 -10.21
C SER A 28 -5.10 -9.14 -10.37
N VAL A 29 -4.31 -8.77 -9.35
CA VAL A 29 -3.01 -9.40 -9.10
C VAL A 29 -3.33 -10.86 -8.80
N GLY A 30 -3.43 -11.64 -9.88
CA GLY A 30 -3.42 -13.09 -9.83
C GLY A 30 -2.00 -13.49 -9.48
N VAL A 31 -1.80 -13.83 -8.21
CA VAL A 31 -0.70 -14.72 -7.82
C VAL A 31 -0.92 -16.00 -8.60
N GLU A 32 -0.05 -16.28 -9.56
CA GLU A 32 -0.04 -17.54 -10.31
C GLU A 32 0.15 -18.69 -9.32
N ASN A 33 -0.92 -19.48 -9.16
CA ASN A 33 -0.89 -20.76 -8.48
C ASN A 33 -0.39 -21.82 -9.47
N GLY A 34 0.93 -21.99 -9.55
CA GLY A 34 1.59 -23.09 -10.25
C GLY A 34 2.06 -24.14 -9.25
N THR A 35 1.43 -25.31 -9.30
CA THR A 35 1.53 -26.40 -8.32
C THR A 35 2.88 -27.13 -8.38
N GLY A 36 3.53 -27.28 -7.22
CA GLY A 36 4.78 -28.04 -7.07
C GLY A 36 4.99 -28.51 -5.63
N SER A 37 4.33 -29.63 -5.29
CA SER A 37 4.79 -30.63 -4.32
C SER A 37 5.05 -30.20 -2.86
N HIS A 38 4.02 -30.32 -2.00
CA HIS A 38 4.01 -30.98 -0.67
C HIS A 38 5.25 -30.89 0.27
N LEU A 39 6.07 -29.86 0.13
CA LEU A 39 7.26 -29.56 0.96
C LEU A 39 7.20 -28.14 1.54
N ALA A 40 6.22 -27.32 1.14
CA ALA A 40 6.00 -25.99 1.67
C ALA A 40 5.41 -26.00 3.10
N GLU A 41 4.90 -27.14 3.57
CA GLU A 41 4.23 -27.24 4.88
C GLU A 41 5.19 -27.33 6.08
N ARG A 42 6.51 -27.16 5.87
CA ARG A 42 7.49 -27.08 6.96
C ARG A 42 8.39 -25.86 6.93
N GLN A 43 7.93 -24.76 6.34
CA GLN A 43 8.50 -23.45 6.67
C GLN A 43 7.50 -22.72 7.55
N ALA A 44 7.77 -22.72 8.86
CA ALA A 44 7.15 -21.83 9.84
C ALA A 44 7.60 -20.37 9.59
N GLY A 45 7.43 -19.91 8.35
CA GLY A 45 7.92 -18.64 7.84
C GLY A 45 6.82 -17.60 7.80
N VAL A 46 7.24 -16.35 7.91
CA VAL A 46 6.36 -15.19 7.83
C VAL A 46 6.04 -14.88 6.36
N ALA A 47 4.77 -14.63 6.06
CA ALA A 47 4.28 -14.28 4.72
C ALA A 47 3.42 -13.01 4.77
N GLY A 48 3.47 -12.20 3.70
CA GLY A 48 2.66 -10.99 3.56
C GLY A 48 1.61 -11.09 2.45
N ALA A 49 0.47 -10.43 2.64
CA ALA A 49 -0.53 -10.17 1.61
C ALA A 49 -0.95 -8.70 1.65
N ILE A 50 -1.26 -8.10 0.50
CA ILE A 50 -1.47 -6.64 0.39
C ILE A 50 -2.81 -6.37 -0.26
N THR A 51 -3.59 -5.51 0.38
CA THR A 51 -4.87 -4.98 -0.14
C THR A 51 -4.75 -3.47 -0.21
N SER A 52 -4.77 -2.88 -1.41
CA SER A 52 -4.75 -1.42 -1.56
C SER A 52 -6.15 -0.84 -1.34
N ILE A 53 -6.26 0.22 -0.54
CA ILE A 53 -7.52 0.91 -0.27
C ILE A 53 -7.31 2.35 -0.74
N GLY A 54 -7.45 2.56 -2.05
CA GLY A 54 -7.14 3.82 -2.74
C GLY A 54 -6.58 3.57 -4.14
N SER A 55 -6.79 4.51 -5.06
CA SER A 55 -6.42 4.38 -6.49
C SER A 55 -5.15 5.13 -6.88
N SER A 56 -4.27 5.45 -5.94
CA SER A 56 -3.07 6.24 -6.22
C SER A 56 -1.86 5.37 -6.56
N ALA A 57 -0.92 5.95 -7.31
CA ALA A 57 0.34 5.29 -7.70
C ALA A 57 1.17 4.83 -6.48
N MET A 58 0.98 5.50 -5.34
CA MET A 58 1.66 5.20 -4.08
C MET A 58 1.30 3.82 -3.50
N SER A 59 0.08 3.33 -3.73
CA SER A 59 -0.32 2.00 -3.21
C SER A 59 0.53 0.88 -3.82
N VAL A 60 0.99 1.04 -5.06
CA VAL A 60 1.92 0.10 -5.71
C VAL A 60 3.30 0.15 -5.04
N ALA A 61 3.76 1.34 -4.65
CA ALA A 61 5.04 1.52 -3.96
C ALA A 61 5.02 0.86 -2.57
N THR A 62 3.95 1.09 -1.79
CA THR A 62 3.70 0.40 -0.51
C THR A 62 3.67 -1.11 -0.72
N GLY A 63 2.99 -1.57 -1.78
CA GLY A 63 2.94 -2.97 -2.19
C GLY A 63 4.31 -3.60 -2.39
N ALA A 64 5.15 -2.93 -3.18
CA ALA A 64 6.49 -3.40 -3.49
C ALA A 64 7.45 -3.33 -2.29
N ALA A 65 7.31 -2.34 -1.40
CA ALA A 65 8.11 -2.24 -0.16
C ALA A 65 7.83 -3.43 0.76
N VAL A 66 6.56 -3.74 0.99
CA VAL A 66 6.13 -4.86 1.83
C VAL A 66 6.65 -6.20 1.32
N ASN A 67 6.56 -6.47 0.01
CA ASN A 67 7.01 -7.76 -0.53
C ASN A 67 8.50 -8.00 -0.25
N LEU A 68 9.35 -6.98 -0.46
CA LEU A 68 10.78 -7.05 -0.14
C LEU A 68 11.03 -7.33 1.35
N VAL A 69 10.25 -6.69 2.22
CA VAL A 69 10.36 -6.91 3.67
C VAL A 69 9.95 -8.34 4.03
N THR A 70 8.86 -8.85 3.46
CA THR A 70 8.38 -10.20 3.78
C THR A 70 9.37 -11.29 3.39
N ASP A 71 10.11 -11.12 2.29
CA ASP A 71 11.18 -12.04 1.90
C ASP A 71 12.31 -12.09 2.95
N SER A 72 12.63 -10.94 3.56
CA SER A 72 13.62 -10.84 4.63
C SER A 72 13.17 -11.48 5.96
N LEU A 73 11.85 -11.66 6.16
CA LEU A 73 11.27 -12.18 7.40
C LEU A 73 11.07 -13.70 7.40
N ARG A 74 11.22 -14.38 6.26
CA ARG A 74 10.91 -15.83 6.12
C ARG A 74 11.69 -16.73 7.10
N ALA A 75 12.83 -16.28 7.60
CA ALA A 75 13.68 -17.00 8.54
C ALA A 75 13.38 -16.70 10.03
N ILE A 76 12.49 -15.73 10.32
CA ILE A 76 12.19 -15.34 11.70
C ILE A 76 11.08 -16.21 12.26
N VAL A 77 11.41 -16.97 13.30
CA VAL A 77 10.46 -17.85 14.02
C VAL A 77 9.74 -17.10 15.15
N ASP A 78 10.39 -16.09 15.74
CA ASP A 78 9.82 -15.25 16.80
C ASP A 78 8.81 -14.26 16.22
N TRP A 79 7.55 -14.41 16.59
CA TRP A 79 6.45 -13.59 16.08
C TRP A 79 6.52 -12.13 16.52
N THR A 80 7.00 -11.86 17.73
CA THR A 80 7.18 -10.49 18.22
C THR A 80 8.25 -9.79 17.40
N LYS A 81 9.40 -10.45 17.25
CA LYS A 81 10.51 -9.94 16.44
C LYS A 81 10.12 -9.77 14.98
N ALA A 82 9.34 -10.70 14.43
CA ALA A 82 8.85 -10.61 13.06
C ALA A 82 7.97 -9.36 12.86
N ARG A 83 7.11 -9.04 13.82
CA ARG A 83 6.24 -7.86 13.77
C ARG A 83 6.99 -6.54 13.92
N GLU A 84 7.93 -6.47 14.86
CA GLU A 84 8.80 -5.28 15.01
C GLU A 84 9.63 -5.06 13.75
N THR A 85 10.26 -6.12 13.24
CA THR A 85 11.08 -6.07 12.04
C THR A 85 10.23 -5.71 10.82
N PHE A 86 9.05 -6.32 10.68
CA PHE A 86 8.12 -6.02 9.62
C PHE A 86 7.73 -4.55 9.60
N THR A 87 7.24 -4.02 10.71
CA THR A 87 6.71 -2.66 10.76
C THR A 87 7.82 -1.66 10.48
N LYS A 88 8.99 -1.82 11.11
CA LYS A 88 10.15 -0.94 10.92
C LYS A 88 10.73 -1.02 9.51
N GLN A 89 11.00 -2.21 9.00
CA GLN A 89 11.57 -2.35 7.66
C GLN A 89 10.58 -1.89 6.58
N THR A 90 9.28 -2.09 6.79
CA THR A 90 8.26 -1.64 5.83
C THR A 90 8.24 -0.13 5.74
N THR A 91 8.22 0.60 6.86
CA THR A 91 8.28 2.06 6.82
C THR A 91 9.61 2.58 6.29
N ASP A 92 10.74 1.91 6.62
CA ASP A 92 12.06 2.26 6.10
C ASP A 92 12.13 2.09 4.57
N GLU A 93 11.61 0.97 4.03
CA GLU A 93 11.57 0.73 2.58
C GLU A 93 10.56 1.65 1.86
N MET A 94 9.41 1.93 2.48
CA MET A 94 8.47 2.93 1.98
C MET A 94 9.12 4.30 1.90
N TRP A 95 9.84 4.71 2.95
CA TRP A 95 10.53 5.98 2.99
C TRP A 95 11.59 6.11 1.89
N LYS A 96 12.41 5.06 1.69
CA LYS A 96 13.39 5.01 0.59
C LYS A 96 12.74 5.11 -0.79
N LYS A 97 11.55 4.53 -0.96
CA LYS A 97 10.79 4.53 -2.22
C LYS A 97 9.80 5.67 -2.33
N ASN A 98 9.86 6.66 -1.44
CA ASN A 98 9.00 7.83 -1.47
C ASN A 98 9.25 8.61 -2.78
N PRO A 99 8.28 8.68 -3.73
CA PRO A 99 8.48 9.32 -5.02
C PRO A 99 8.34 10.83 -4.95
N ASP A 100 7.84 11.37 -3.85
CA ASP A 100 7.78 12.82 -3.62
C ASP A 100 8.02 13.14 -2.13
N PRO A 101 9.30 13.19 -1.69
CA PRO A 101 9.65 13.55 -0.31
C PRO A 101 9.22 14.96 0.09
N ALA A 102 8.97 15.86 -0.87
CA ALA A 102 8.48 17.20 -0.60
C ALA A 102 6.98 17.19 -0.27
N LYS A 103 6.20 16.32 -0.92
CA LYS A 103 4.78 16.14 -0.60
C LYS A 103 4.56 15.26 0.62
N PHE A 104 5.35 14.20 0.77
CA PHE A 104 5.16 13.17 1.80
C PHE A 104 6.30 13.20 2.83
N PRO A 105 6.21 14.02 3.89
CA PRO A 105 7.25 14.09 4.91
C PRO A 105 7.27 12.88 5.86
N ALA A 106 6.32 11.94 5.77
CA ALA A 106 6.32 10.73 6.58
C ALA A 106 5.73 9.50 5.86
N ALA A 107 6.24 8.33 6.20
CA ALA A 107 5.65 7.02 5.97
C ALA A 107 5.26 6.40 7.31
N VAL A 108 4.08 5.78 7.36
CA VAL A 108 3.48 5.24 8.58
C VAL A 108 3.01 3.82 8.32
N CYS A 109 3.25 2.89 9.24
CA CYS A 109 2.58 1.59 9.29
C CYS A 109 2.04 1.35 10.70
N TYR A 110 0.75 1.05 10.82
CA TYR A 110 0.10 0.85 12.11
C TYR A 110 -1.01 -0.21 12.06
N ASN A 111 -1.11 -1.06 13.09
CA ASN A 111 -2.12 -2.14 13.13
C ASN A 111 -3.28 -1.92 14.12
N LYS A 112 -3.43 -0.72 14.68
CA LYS A 112 -4.52 -0.37 15.60
C LYS A 112 -5.34 0.81 15.03
N GLY A 113 -6.34 1.24 15.81
CA GLY A 113 -7.16 2.41 15.48
C GLY A 113 -6.34 3.69 15.50
N TYR A 114 -6.53 4.52 14.48
CA TYR A 114 -5.90 5.82 14.37
C TYR A 114 -6.88 6.84 13.78
N ARG A 115 -6.59 8.11 13.98
CA ARG A 115 -7.31 9.23 13.38
C ARG A 115 -6.33 10.18 12.70
N LEU A 116 -6.81 10.91 11.70
CA LEU A 116 -6.05 11.94 11.01
C LEU A 116 -6.74 13.27 11.22
N ALA A 117 -5.96 14.34 11.40
CA ALA A 117 -6.51 15.70 11.39
C ALA A 117 -7.15 16.02 10.03
N ASP A 118 -6.48 15.65 8.93
CA ASP A 118 -7.03 15.63 7.58
C ASP A 118 -7.04 14.19 7.04
N PRO A 119 -8.22 13.55 6.91
CA PRO A 119 -8.36 12.22 6.30
C PRO A 119 -7.91 12.13 4.85
N ASN A 120 -7.86 13.25 4.11
CA ASN A 120 -7.34 13.31 2.75
C ASN A 120 -5.83 13.58 2.71
N GLY A 121 -5.22 13.89 3.85
CA GLY A 121 -3.79 14.17 3.99
C GLY A 121 -2.93 12.90 4.08
N VAL A 122 -3.36 11.84 3.42
CA VAL A 122 -2.62 10.57 3.27
C VAL A 122 -2.74 10.05 1.86
N ASP A 123 -1.73 9.30 1.43
CA ASP A 123 -1.70 8.71 0.10
C ASP A 123 -1.10 7.29 0.17
N GLY A 124 -1.43 6.46 -0.82
CA GLY A 124 -0.90 5.10 -0.96
C GLY A 124 -1.32 4.15 0.14
N LYS A 125 -2.48 4.40 0.76
CA LYS A 125 -2.99 3.54 1.83
C LYS A 125 -3.14 2.10 1.33
N ALA A 126 -2.48 1.19 2.02
CA ALA A 126 -2.58 -0.24 1.80
C ALA A 126 -2.70 -0.96 3.14
N SER A 127 -3.65 -1.88 3.23
CA SER A 127 -3.73 -2.81 4.33
C SER A 127 -2.90 -4.04 4.02
N VAL A 128 -1.92 -4.31 4.88
CA VAL A 128 -0.94 -5.35 4.70
C VAL A 128 -1.14 -6.39 5.79
N THR A 129 -1.51 -7.60 5.38
CA THR A 129 -1.63 -8.73 6.31
C THR A 129 -0.29 -9.42 6.45
N LEU A 130 0.32 -9.34 7.63
CA LEU A 130 1.41 -10.21 8.03
C LEU A 130 0.83 -11.50 8.62
N ARG A 131 1.33 -12.65 8.16
CA ARG A 131 0.88 -13.98 8.61
C ARG A 131 2.08 -14.83 9.02
N SER A 132 1.90 -15.63 10.06
CA SER A 132 2.80 -16.74 10.39
C SER A 132 1.97 -17.88 10.96
N ASN A 133 1.88 -18.99 10.22
CA ASN A 133 1.05 -20.13 10.57
C ASN A 133 -0.40 -19.69 10.92
N LEU A 134 -0.85 -19.88 12.17
CA LEU A 134 -2.18 -19.52 12.65
C LEU A 134 -2.33 -18.02 13.03
N LEU A 135 -1.22 -17.28 13.08
CA LEU A 135 -1.18 -15.88 13.49
C LEU A 135 -1.33 -14.96 12.28
N LYS A 136 -2.13 -13.91 12.45
CA LYS A 136 -2.34 -12.88 11.44
C LYS A 136 -2.49 -11.51 12.09
N VAL A 137 -1.98 -10.49 11.43
CA VAL A 137 -2.14 -9.09 11.84
C VAL A 137 -2.20 -8.22 10.58
N ASN A 138 -3.06 -7.21 10.58
CA ASN A 138 -3.19 -6.26 9.48
C ASN A 138 -2.58 -4.94 9.88
N TYR A 139 -1.68 -4.41 9.07
CA TYR A 139 -1.10 -3.07 9.21
C TYR A 139 -1.67 -2.18 8.11
N ASP A 140 -2.16 -1.01 8.48
CA ASP A 140 -2.42 0.05 7.53
C ASP A 140 -1.13 0.84 7.32
N CYS A 141 -0.57 0.74 6.12
CA CYS A 141 0.63 1.43 5.69
C CYS A 141 0.25 2.55 4.71
N MET A 142 0.75 3.76 4.94
CA MET A 142 0.46 4.93 4.11
C MET A 142 1.59 5.97 4.17
N TYR A 143 1.58 6.89 3.20
CA TYR A 143 2.34 8.12 3.27
C TYR A 143 1.44 9.23 3.81
N MET A 144 2.00 10.12 4.62
CA MET A 144 1.27 11.26 5.18
C MET A 144 1.80 12.55 4.58
N THR A 145 0.90 13.47 4.24
CA THR A 145 1.23 14.82 3.77
C THR A 145 1.30 15.81 4.94
N GLY A 146 1.97 16.95 4.73
CA GLY A 146 1.88 18.11 5.64
C GLY A 146 1.03 19.23 5.01
N PRO A 147 0.28 20.02 5.81
CA PRO A 147 0.10 19.89 7.26
C PRO A 147 -0.90 18.80 7.62
N ASN A 148 -0.54 17.88 8.52
CA ASN A 148 -1.45 16.84 9.04
C ASN A 148 -0.97 16.33 10.41
N GLN A 149 -1.87 15.66 11.14
CA GLN A 149 -1.56 14.99 12.40
C GLN A 149 -2.14 13.58 12.40
N PHE A 150 -1.29 12.62 12.74
CA PHE A 150 -1.66 11.22 12.96
C PHE A 150 -1.83 10.99 14.45
N PHE A 151 -3.06 10.68 14.87
CA PHE A 151 -3.41 10.36 16.24
C PHE A 151 -3.50 8.86 16.43
N THR A 152 -2.77 8.30 17.40
CA THR A 152 -2.87 6.90 17.77
C THR A 152 -3.93 6.72 18.86
N ASP A 153 -4.87 5.79 18.66
CA ASP A 153 -5.91 5.51 19.68
C ASP A 153 -5.42 4.50 20.75
N SER A 154 -4.19 3.99 20.63
CA SER A 154 -3.61 3.02 21.57
C SER A 154 -2.07 3.07 21.57
N ASP A 155 -1.47 2.49 22.60
CA ASP A 155 -0.02 2.48 22.79
C ASP A 155 0.70 1.83 21.60
N GLY A 156 1.68 2.55 21.08
CA GLY A 156 2.22 2.36 19.74
C GLY A 156 3.36 1.35 19.65
N GLY A 157 4.01 0.98 20.77
CA GLY A 157 5.30 0.28 20.81
C GLY A 157 5.64 -0.61 19.60
N LEU A 158 6.90 -0.58 19.13
CA LEU A 158 7.41 -0.98 17.79
C LEU A 158 6.78 -2.20 17.08
N ILE A 159 6.20 -3.13 17.83
CA ILE A 159 5.36 -4.23 17.36
C ILE A 159 4.14 -3.73 16.56
N ASN A 160 3.59 -2.57 16.92
CA ASN A 160 2.32 -2.06 16.38
C ASN A 160 2.53 -0.87 15.43
N LEU A 161 3.41 0.07 15.79
CA LEU A 161 3.63 1.33 15.09
C LEU A 161 5.08 1.48 14.64
N SER A 162 5.24 1.97 13.41
CA SER A 162 6.50 2.57 13.00
C SER A 162 6.25 3.81 12.15
N TYR A 163 7.19 4.73 12.24
CA TYR A 163 7.27 5.93 11.44
C TYR A 163 8.67 6.03 10.84
N SER A 164 8.73 6.46 9.58
CA SER A 164 9.95 6.97 8.96
C SER A 164 9.61 8.35 8.40
N TYR A 165 10.26 9.40 8.89
CA TYR A 165 9.83 10.78 8.65
C TYR A 165 11.01 11.77 8.61
N ASP A 166 10.75 12.93 8.00
CA ASP A 166 11.65 14.09 8.02
C ASP A 166 11.52 14.83 9.36
N GLY A 167 12.56 14.79 10.19
CA GLY A 167 12.59 15.42 11.51
C GLY A 167 12.53 16.96 11.49
N ASN A 168 12.75 17.61 10.34
CA ASN A 168 12.58 19.06 10.22
C ASN A 168 11.12 19.46 9.98
N ARG A 169 10.30 18.51 9.52
CA ARG A 169 8.91 18.74 9.13
C ARG A 169 7.92 18.04 10.04
N CYS A 170 8.35 16.95 10.66
CA CYS A 170 7.52 16.16 11.53
C CYS A 170 8.11 16.07 12.94
N THR A 171 7.22 16.00 13.93
CA THR A 171 7.55 15.84 15.34
C THR A 171 6.74 14.68 15.90
N PHE A 172 7.45 13.72 16.51
CA PHE A 172 6.87 12.56 17.17
C PHE A 172 6.70 12.85 18.66
N ASP A 173 5.49 12.65 19.17
CA ASP A 173 5.18 12.70 20.60
C ASP A 173 5.32 11.29 21.19
N GLN A 174 6.37 11.08 21.98
CA GLN A 174 6.63 9.79 22.61
C GLN A 174 5.60 9.42 23.69
N SER A 175 4.88 10.41 24.24
CA SER A 175 3.91 10.18 25.32
C SER A 175 2.58 9.65 24.80
N THR A 176 2.17 10.09 23.60
CA THR A 176 0.91 9.68 22.99
C THR A 176 1.10 8.67 21.85
N GLY A 177 2.26 8.67 21.19
CA GLY A 177 2.49 7.92 19.95
C GLY A 177 2.13 8.71 18.68
N ASP A 178 1.75 9.97 18.81
CA ASP A 178 1.26 10.79 17.70
C ASP A 178 2.40 11.36 16.85
N LEU A 179 2.12 11.57 15.56
CA LEU A 179 3.03 12.24 14.63
C LEU A 179 2.37 13.49 14.06
N THR A 180 3.00 14.65 14.23
CA THR A 180 2.54 15.91 13.63
C THR A 180 3.49 16.33 12.53
N CYS A 181 3.01 16.59 11.32
CA CYS A 181 3.80 17.08 10.19
C CYS A 181 3.32 18.44 9.69
N LYS A 182 4.27 19.30 9.30
CA LYS A 182 4.07 20.67 8.82
C LYS A 182 4.28 20.78 7.31
#